data_AF-A0A9E4H6K1-F1
#
_entry.id   AF-A0A9E4H6K1-F1
#
_cell.length_a   1.000
_cell.length_b   1.000
_cell.length_c   1.000
_cell.angle_alpha   90.00
_cell.angle_beta   90.00
_cell.angle_gamma   90.00
#
_symmetry.space_group_name_H-M   'P 1'
#
loop_
_entity.id
_entity.type
_entity.pdbx_description
1 polymer ?
#
loop_
_entity_poly.entity_id
_entity_poly.type
_entity_poly.pdbx_seq_one_letter_code
_entity_poly.pdbx_strand_id
1 'polypeptide(L)'
;MPQTDPNAMSAMFWNDVSLWLTYLWIYFPLIIIFAFCMLIAHGLIPSGVRTGTYPAMFSRLRIPLTVIGVGALAGAAVMMILTITQTPVTLLNVWDRLFV
;
A
#
# COMPACT_ATOMS: atom_id res chain seq x y z
N MET A 1 -3.47 39.31 -22.02
CA MET A 1 -2.31 38.42 -22.17
C MET A 1 -2.84 37.13 -22.77
N PRO A 2 -2.27 36.59 -23.86
CA PRO A 2 -2.71 35.31 -24.41
C PRO A 2 -2.56 34.26 -23.31
N GLN A 3 -3.63 33.49 -23.08
CA GLN A 3 -3.60 32.34 -22.19
C GLN A 3 -2.54 31.41 -22.75
N THR A 4 -1.41 31.25 -22.07
CA THR A 4 -0.45 30.18 -22.36
C THR A 4 -1.22 28.88 -22.29
N ASP A 5 -1.51 28.30 -23.45
CA ASP A 5 -2.05 26.94 -23.51
C ASP A 5 -1.18 26.06 -22.61
N PRO A 6 -1.76 25.29 -21.69
CA PRO A 6 -0.98 24.43 -20.82
C PRO A 6 -0.19 23.49 -21.71
N ASN A 7 1.15 23.63 -21.73
CA ASN A 7 2.06 22.78 -22.48
C ASN A 7 1.52 21.33 -22.46
N ALA A 8 1.13 20.81 -23.63
CA ALA A 8 0.45 19.52 -23.73
C ALA A 8 1.27 18.49 -22.94
N MET A 9 0.66 17.90 -21.90
CA MET A 9 1.33 16.92 -21.06
C MET A 9 1.81 15.78 -21.95
N SER A 10 3.13 15.53 -21.96
CA SER A 10 3.68 14.43 -22.75
C SER A 10 3.09 13.11 -22.25
N ALA A 11 2.84 12.18 -23.16
CA ALA A 11 2.33 10.85 -22.80
C ALA A 11 3.22 10.15 -21.75
N MET A 12 4.52 10.43 -21.78
CA MET A 12 5.50 9.93 -20.83
C MET A 12 5.25 10.43 -19.40
N PHE A 13 4.97 11.73 -19.22
CA PHE A 13 4.66 12.30 -17.89
C PHE A 13 3.43 11.64 -17.26
N TRP A 14 2.35 11.50 -18.04
CA TRP A 14 1.13 10.86 -17.55
C TRP A 14 1.33 9.39 -17.19
N ASN A 15 2.19 8.69 -17.93
CA ASN A 15 2.57 7.33 -17.61
C ASN A 15 3.30 7.25 -16.26
N ASP A 16 4.25 8.14 -16.00
CA ASP A 16 5.00 8.16 -14.73
C ASP A 16 4.09 8.46 -13.54
N VAL A 17 3.18 9.44 -13.68
CA VAL A 17 2.18 9.75 -12.64
C VAL A 17 1.25 8.57 -12.41
N SER A 18 0.76 7.94 -13.49
CA SER A 18 -0.13 6.77 -13.42
C SER A 18 0.55 5.59 -12.71
N LEU A 19 1.82 5.33 -13.03
CA LEU A 19 2.59 4.25 -12.41
C LEU A 19 2.82 4.52 -10.92
N TRP A 20 3.25 5.75 -10.58
CA TRP A 20 3.46 6.18 -9.19
C TRP A 20 2.18 6.04 -8.36
N LEU A 21 1.05 6.50 -8.90
CA LEU A 21 -0.25 6.39 -8.24
C LEU A 21 -0.73 4.94 -8.14
N THR A 22 -0.46 4.11 -9.14
CA THR A 22 -0.79 2.67 -9.13
C THR A 22 -0.07 1.95 -8.00
N TYR A 23 1.21 2.24 -7.77
CA TYR A 23 1.96 1.65 -6.64
C TYR A 23 1.34 2.01 -5.30
N LEU A 24 0.92 3.27 -5.11
CA LEU A 24 0.23 3.70 -3.90
C LEU A 24 -1.14 3.01 -3.72
N TRP A 25 -1.91 2.85 -4.80
CA TRP A 25 -3.20 2.15 -4.76
C TRP A 25 -3.08 0.66 -4.47
N ILE A 26 -1.96 0.02 -4.82
CA ILE A 26 -1.69 -1.38 -4.48
C ILE A 26 -1.16 -1.48 -3.04
N TYR A 27 -0.30 -0.55 -2.63
CA TYR A 27 0.26 -0.49 -1.28
C TYR A 27 -0.84 -0.42 -0.21
N PHE A 28 -1.82 0.47 -0.39
CA PHE A 28 -2.86 0.72 0.59
C PHE A 28 -3.67 -0.53 1.01
N PRO A 29 -4.29 -1.29 0.08
CA PRO A 29 -5.01 -2.52 0.45
C PRO A 29 -4.09 -3.60 1.02
N LEU A 30 -2.82 -3.68 0.60
CA LEU A 30 -1.87 -4.65 1.18
C LEU A 30 -1.61 -4.38 2.67
N ILE A 31 -1.44 -3.11 3.07
CA ILE A 31 -1.30 -2.74 4.48
C ILE A 31 -2.58 -3.04 5.27
N ILE A 32 -3.75 -2.79 4.68
CA ILE A 32 -5.03 -3.14 5.31
C ILE A 32 -5.11 -4.66 5.55
N ILE A 33 -4.81 -5.47 4.53
CA ILE A 33 -4.81 -6.94 4.65
C ILE A 33 -3.85 -7.40 5.75
N PHE A 34 -2.63 -6.84 5.76
CA PHE A 34 -1.65 -7.12 6.82
C PHE A 34 -2.20 -6.80 8.22
N ALA A 35 -2.75 -5.60 8.41
CA ALA A 35 -3.27 -5.16 9.70
C ALA A 35 -4.39 -6.07 10.20
N PHE A 36 -5.36 -6.41 9.35
CA PHE A 36 -6.45 -7.32 9.72
C PHE A 36 -5.96 -8.73 10.00
N CYS A 37 -5.06 -9.27 9.17
CA CYS A 37 -4.51 -10.61 9.40
C CYS A 37 -3.78 -10.69 10.75
N MET A 38 -2.95 -9.69 11.07
CA MET A 38 -2.21 -9.66 12.33
C MET A 38 -3.13 -9.43 13.53
N LEU A 39 -4.13 -8.54 13.41
CA LEU A 39 -5.12 -8.30 14.45
C LEU A 39 -5.91 -9.57 14.78
N ILE A 40 -6.36 -10.30 13.75
CA ILE A 40 -7.13 -11.54 13.95
C ILE A 40 -6.22 -12.62 14.55
N ALA A 41 -5.03 -12.85 13.99
CA ALA A 41 -4.12 -13.92 14.40
C ALA A 41 -3.54 -13.74 15.82
N HIS A 42 -3.24 -12.50 16.21
CA HIS A 42 -2.53 -12.21 17.46
C HIS A 42 -3.36 -11.48 18.50
N GLY A 43 -4.45 -10.80 18.12
CA GLY A 43 -5.39 -10.16 19.04
C GLY A 43 -6.63 -11.01 19.27
N LEU A 44 -7.46 -11.19 18.24
CA LEU A 44 -8.81 -11.76 18.40
C LEU A 44 -8.79 -13.26 18.72
N ILE A 45 -8.04 -14.08 17.97
CA ILE A 45 -8.01 -15.54 18.20
C ILE A 45 -7.48 -15.85 19.61
N PRO A 46 -6.31 -15.34 20.05
CA PRO A 46 -5.80 -15.64 21.39
C PRO A 46 -6.74 -15.14 22.50
N SER A 47 -7.34 -13.95 22.32
CA SER A 47 -8.31 -13.41 23.28
C SER A 47 -9.52 -14.33 23.43
N GLY A 48 -10.18 -14.70 22.32
CA GLY A 48 -11.39 -15.51 22.37
C GLY A 48 -11.17 -16.98 22.77
N VAL A 49 -9.98 -17.55 22.51
CA VAL A 49 -9.62 -18.87 23.03
C VAL A 49 -9.39 -18.82 24.55
N ARG A 50 -8.74 -17.77 25.07
CA ARG A 50 -8.50 -17.60 26.52
C ARG A 50 -9.79 -17.38 27.31
N THR A 51 -10.76 -16.67 26.75
CA THR A 51 -12.07 -16.42 27.37
C THR A 51 -13.04 -17.60 27.22
N GLY A 52 -12.66 -18.67 26.51
CA GLY A 52 -13.53 -19.82 26.25
C GLY A 52 -14.63 -19.56 25.21
N THR A 53 -14.60 -18.40 24.53
CA THR A 53 -15.56 -18.04 23.48
C THR A 53 -15.34 -18.85 22.20
N TYR A 54 -14.10 -19.26 21.93
CA TYR A 54 -13.74 -20.08 20.78
C TYR A 54 -13.10 -21.41 21.19
N PRO A 55 -13.37 -22.50 20.46
CA PRO A 55 -12.66 -23.77 20.64
C PRO A 55 -11.15 -23.62 20.44
N ALA A 56 -10.34 -24.37 21.18
CA ALA A 56 -8.87 -24.34 21.08
C ALA A 56 -8.34 -24.62 19.65
N MET A 57 -9.13 -25.32 18.83
CA MET A 57 -8.83 -25.60 17.42
C MET A 57 -8.62 -24.32 16.58
N PHE A 58 -9.28 -23.21 16.92
CA PHE A 58 -9.10 -21.92 16.24
C PHE A 58 -7.68 -21.38 16.36
N SER A 59 -6.91 -21.82 17.36
CA SER A 59 -5.50 -21.47 17.50
C SER A 59 -4.66 -21.92 16.29
N ARG A 60 -5.11 -22.94 15.54
CA ARG A 60 -4.42 -23.42 14.33
C ARG A 60 -4.51 -22.42 13.17
N LEU A 61 -5.56 -21.58 13.13
CA LEU A 61 -5.75 -20.58 12.08
C LEU A 61 -4.78 -19.40 12.19
N ARG A 62 -4.12 -19.26 13.34
CA ARG A 62 -3.12 -18.19 13.57
C ARG A 62 -1.97 -18.27 12.56
N ILE A 63 -1.43 -19.48 12.35
CA ILE A 63 -0.28 -19.69 11.46
C ILE A 63 -0.58 -19.24 10.02
N PRO A 64 -1.64 -19.73 9.33
CA PRO A 64 -1.93 -19.31 7.97
C PRO A 64 -2.25 -17.81 7.89
N LEU A 65 -2.99 -17.25 8.86
CA LEU A 65 -3.25 -15.79 8.90
C LEU A 65 -1.96 -14.98 9.03
N THR A 66 -1.02 -15.41 9.88
CA THR A 66 0.28 -14.75 10.02
C THR A 66 1.08 -14.83 8.71
N VAL A 67 1.08 -15.99 8.03
CA VAL A 67 1.76 -16.15 6.73
C VAL A 67 1.19 -15.20 5.68
N ILE A 68 -0.14 -15.12 5.57
CA ILE A 68 -0.82 -14.20 4.65
C ILE A 68 -0.48 -12.75 5.01
N GLY A 69 -0.53 -12.40 6.30
CA GLY A 69 -0.18 -11.06 6.78
C GLY A 69 1.25 -10.68 6.44
N VAL A 70 2.22 -11.53 6.74
CA VAL A 70 3.64 -11.30 6.40
C VAL A 70 3.85 -11.19 4.90
N GLY A 71 3.17 -12.01 4.09
CA GLY A 71 3.19 -11.90 2.64
C GLY A 71 2.65 -10.56 2.14
N ALA A 72 1.53 -10.10 2.69
CA ALA A 72 0.97 -8.78 2.37
C ALA A 72 1.91 -7.64 2.78
N LEU A 73 2.57 -7.74 3.94
CA LEU A 73 3.58 -6.77 4.38
C LEU A 73 4.79 -6.74 3.45
N ALA A 74 5.30 -7.90 3.02
CA ALA A 74 6.41 -7.97 2.08
C ALA A 74 6.04 -7.32 0.73
N GLY A 75 4.84 -7.61 0.22
CA GLY A 75 4.32 -6.96 -0.98
C GLY A 75 4.18 -5.44 -0.81
N ALA A 76 3.66 -4.98 0.33
CA ALA A 76 3.54 -3.56 0.64
C ALA A 76 4.90 -2.87 0.70
N ALA A 77 5.90 -3.51 1.32
CA ALA A 77 7.27 -2.98 1.36
C ALA A 77 7.85 -2.79 -0.05
N VAL A 78 7.66 -3.77 -0.94
CA VAL A 78 8.08 -3.65 -2.35
C VAL A 78 7.38 -2.46 -3.03
N MET A 79 6.06 -2.33 -2.91
CA MET A 79 5.31 -1.21 -3.52
C MET A 79 5.73 0.15 -2.98
N MET A 80 6.02 0.24 -1.68
CA MET A 80 6.53 1.45 -1.05
C MET A 80 7.92 1.81 -1.57
N ILE A 81 8.84 0.83 -1.70
CA ILE A 81 10.16 1.06 -2.28
C ILE A 81 10.03 1.61 -3.71
N LEU A 82 9.20 0.98 -4.54
CA LEU A 82 8.96 1.44 -5.92
C LEU A 82 8.41 2.88 -5.95
N THR A 83 7.45 3.19 -5.08
CA THR A 83 6.89 4.54 -4.94
C THR A 83 8.00 5.55 -4.59
N ILE A 84 8.80 5.27 -3.56
CA ILE A 84 9.89 6.15 -3.11
C ILE A 84 10.91 6.38 -4.22
N THR A 85 11.25 5.33 -4.98
CA THR A 85 12.21 5.47 -6.10
C THR A 85 11.68 6.35 -7.24
N GLN A 86 10.37 6.39 -7.45
CA GLN A 86 9.76 7.18 -8.54
C GLN A 86 9.39 8.61 -8.10
N THR A 87 9.16 8.82 -6.81
CA THR A 87 8.76 10.10 -6.21
C THR A 87 9.63 11.31 -6.63
N PRO A 88 10.98 11.26 -6.68
CA PRO A 88 11.79 12.42 -7.07
C PRO A 88 11.50 12.91 -8.49
N VAL A 89 11.38 11.99 -9.45
CA VAL A 89 11.09 12.32 -10.85
C VAL A 89 9.70 12.94 -10.95
N THR A 90 8.71 12.34 -10.30
CA THR A 90 7.32 12.84 -10.35
C THR A 90 7.19 14.19 -9.64
N LEU A 91 7.78 14.38 -8.45
CA LEU A 91 7.69 15.63 -7.68
C LEU A 91 8.40 16.80 -8.36
N LEU A 92 9.62 16.60 -8.86
CA LEU A 92 10.38 17.66 -9.53
C LEU A 92 9.64 18.13 -10.79
N ASN A 93 9.16 17.19 -11.61
CA ASN A 93 8.40 17.52 -12.82
C ASN A 93 7.08 18.26 -12.51
N VAL A 94 6.43 17.96 -11.39
CA VAL A 94 5.22 18.66 -10.95
C VAL A 94 5.56 20.03 -10.40
N TRP A 95 6.62 20.15 -9.59
CA TRP A 95 7.06 21.40 -8.98
C TRP A 95 7.50 22.42 -10.03
N ASP A 96 8.40 22.03 -10.93
CA ASP A 96 8.93 22.86 -12.01
C ASP A 96 7.84 23.35 -12.97
N ARG A 97 6.67 22.69 -12.98
CA ARG A 97 5.55 23.03 -13.86
C ARG A 97 4.50 23.92 -13.20
N LEU A 98 4.29 23.78 -11.89
CA LEU A 98 3.22 24.49 -11.17
C LEU A 98 3.72 25.76 -10.47
N PHE A 99 5.01 25.83 -10.13
CA PHE A 99 5.56 26.87 -9.26
C PHE A 99 6.78 27.61 -9.83
N VAL A 100 7.31 27.17 -10.97
CA VAL A 100 8.38 27.82 -11.73
C VAL A 100 7.85 28.16 -13.12
#